data_AF-A0A4Y2FFW5-F1
#
_entry.id   AF-A0A4Y2FFW5-F1
#
_cell.length_a   1.000
_cell.length_b   1.000
_cell.length_c   1.000
_cell.angle_alpha   90.00
_cell.angle_beta   90.00
_cell.angle_gamma   90.00
#
_symmetry.space_group_name_H-M   'P 1'
#
loop_
_entity.id
_entity.type
_entity.pdbx_description
1 polymer ?
#
loop_
_entity_poly.entity_id
_entity_poly.type
_entity_poly.pdbx_seq_one_letter_code
_entity_poly.pdbx_strand_id
1 'polypeptide(L)'
;MLNFCRRFIPNAAEIQRILYDLVKSKKERDRTIIEWSEAAVQAFQTSKNSIAQAALLAHPNSEVKLSLVVDADHKPLTFAFQQTGDKTSLRQQRHLEFISQFGTDIRYISGIQNTVADAFSRIDEMGIPSEIAYEEIARAQADDEKLLTLQGANSNLVFKTITLEPHGTPLHWDVSTGNIRPYVPKVFRTTIINVIHSLAHFGANATANAVKQEFIWTSLQKDCTEFCKRCIPCQKSKVVRHVKSPQGFITFRKI
;
A
#
# COMPACT_ATOMS: atom_id res chain seq x y z
N MET A 1 3.73 9.12 -13.71
CA MET A 1 4.72 9.67 -12.76
C MET A 1 5.85 10.45 -13.44
N LEU A 2 6.74 9.84 -14.23
CA LEU A 2 7.90 10.50 -14.87
C LEU A 2 7.57 11.80 -15.64
N ASN A 3 6.48 11.80 -16.42
CA ASN A 3 6.00 12.99 -17.13
C ASN A 3 5.64 14.17 -16.22
N PHE A 4 5.19 13.93 -14.99
CA PHE A 4 4.89 14.99 -14.03
C PHE A 4 6.19 15.62 -13.49
N CYS A 5 7.21 14.80 -13.24
CA CYS A 5 8.50 15.25 -12.74
C CYS A 5 9.40 15.86 -13.83
N ARG A 6 9.02 15.78 -15.11
CA ARG A 6 9.84 16.27 -16.25
C ARG A 6 10.30 17.73 -16.11
N ARG A 7 9.50 18.58 -15.45
CA ARG A 7 9.82 20.00 -15.22
C ARG A 7 11.04 20.21 -14.30
N PHE A 8 11.38 19.19 -13.52
CA PHE A 8 12.50 19.21 -12.57
C PHE A 8 13.69 18.36 -13.04
N ILE A 9 13.57 17.71 -14.20
CA ILE A 9 14.59 16.79 -14.73
C ILE A 9 15.09 17.34 -16.07
N PRO A 10 16.36 17.74 -16.17
CA PRO A 10 16.92 18.18 -17.44
C PRO A 10 16.90 17.02 -18.45
N ASN A 11 16.59 17.33 -19.72
CA ASN A 11 16.55 16.37 -20.83
C ASN A 11 15.66 15.14 -20.58
N ALA A 12 14.62 15.27 -19.75
CA ALA A 12 13.71 14.16 -19.40
C ALA A 12 13.11 13.45 -20.63
N ALA A 13 12.82 14.18 -21.71
CA ALA A 13 12.27 13.62 -22.94
C ALA A 13 13.24 12.65 -23.64
N GLU A 14 14.54 12.95 -23.64
CA GLU A 14 15.55 12.08 -24.26
C GLU A 14 15.74 10.80 -23.45
N ILE A 15 15.82 10.93 -22.12
CA ILE A 15 15.96 9.80 -21.20
C ILE A 15 14.75 8.86 -21.33
N GLN A 16 13.54 9.42 -21.47
CA GLN A 16 12.30 8.66 -21.56
C GLN A 16 12.00 8.12 -22.95
N ARG A 17 12.69 8.58 -24.01
CA ARG A 17 12.39 8.20 -25.40
C ARG A 17 12.41 6.69 -25.60
N ILE A 18 13.44 6.02 -25.08
CA ILE A 18 13.58 4.55 -25.19
C ILE A 18 12.41 3.84 -24.51
N LEU A 19 12.01 4.31 -23.33
CA LEU A 19 10.87 3.74 -22.58
C LEU A 19 9.53 4.02 -23.26
N TYR A 20 9.38 5.22 -23.83
CA TYR A 20 8.21 5.60 -24.61
C TYR A 20 8.06 4.73 -25.87
N ASP A 21 9.16 4.49 -26.59
CA ASP A 21 9.17 3.67 -27.79
C ASP A 21 8.71 2.23 -27.54
N LEU A 22 8.95 1.69 -26.33
CA LEU A 22 8.50 0.34 -25.91
C LEU A 22 6.98 0.23 -25.71
N VAL A 23 6.30 1.34 -25.43
CA VAL A 23 4.89 1.35 -24.98
C VAL A 23 3.98 2.10 -25.96
N LYS A 24 4.51 2.99 -26.81
CA LYS A 24 3.71 3.89 -27.68
C LYS A 24 2.72 3.19 -28.61
N SER A 25 2.99 1.95 -29.02
CA SER A 25 2.14 1.16 -29.91
C SER A 25 1.17 0.23 -29.18
N LYS A 26 1.29 0.12 -27.84
CA LYS A 26 0.51 -0.81 -27.03
C LYS A 26 -0.79 -0.16 -26.55
N LYS A 27 -1.84 -0.96 -26.43
CA LYS A 27 -3.14 -0.51 -25.90
C LYS A 27 -3.13 -0.52 -24.36
N GLU A 28 -4.04 0.23 -23.76
CA GLU A 28 -4.25 0.18 -22.32
C GLU A 28 -4.59 -1.27 -21.90
N ARG A 29 -3.93 -1.77 -20.84
CA ARG A 29 -4.08 -3.15 -20.32
C ARG A 29 -3.63 -4.26 -21.26
N ASP A 30 -2.82 -3.93 -22.26
CA ASP A 30 -2.15 -4.92 -23.11
C ASP A 30 -1.19 -5.78 -22.26
N ARG A 31 -1.32 -7.10 -22.38
CA ARG A 31 -0.53 -8.10 -21.63
C ARG A 31 0.68 -8.61 -22.41
N THR A 32 0.96 -8.03 -23.59
CA THR A 32 2.15 -8.39 -24.35
C THR A 32 3.41 -8.14 -23.53
N ILE A 33 4.23 -9.18 -23.41
CA ILE A 33 5.52 -9.10 -22.73
C ILE A 33 6.35 -7.99 -23.39
N ILE A 34 7.00 -7.18 -22.56
CA ILE A 34 7.94 -6.15 -23.03
C ILE A 34 9.34 -6.74 -22.87
N GLU A 35 10.06 -6.86 -23.97
CA GLU A 35 11.47 -7.24 -23.94
C GLU A 35 12.30 -6.05 -23.46
N TRP A 36 12.98 -6.21 -22.33
CA TRP A 36 13.83 -5.19 -21.75
C TRP A 36 15.24 -5.32 -22.31
N SER A 37 15.60 -4.44 -23.26
CA SER A 37 16.99 -4.32 -23.70
C SER A 37 17.86 -3.70 -22.61
N GLU A 38 19.18 -3.91 -22.69
CA GLU A 38 20.14 -3.29 -21.76
C GLU A 38 20.01 -1.75 -21.76
N ALA A 39 19.82 -1.15 -22.93
CA ALA A 39 19.57 0.28 -23.07
C ALA A 39 18.26 0.72 -22.40
N ALA A 40 17.20 -0.10 -22.43
CA ALA A 40 15.94 0.18 -21.74
C ALA A 40 16.08 0.10 -20.21
N VAL A 41 16.82 -0.89 -19.71
CA VAL A 41 17.13 -1.01 -18.27
C VAL A 41 17.94 0.19 -17.80
N GLN A 42 18.98 0.59 -18.55
CA GLN A 42 19.77 1.77 -18.24
C GLN A 42 18.92 3.05 -18.26
N ALA A 43 18.06 3.24 -19.27
CA ALA A 43 17.16 4.40 -19.35
C ALA A 43 16.19 4.45 -18.16
N PHE A 44 15.69 3.30 -17.70
CA PHE A 44 14.84 3.19 -16.53
C PHE A 44 15.58 3.56 -15.23
N GLN A 45 16.79 3.03 -15.03
CA GLN A 45 17.60 3.37 -13.85
C GLN A 45 18.00 4.85 -13.83
N THR A 46 18.42 5.41 -14.96
CA THR A 46 18.70 6.84 -15.10
C THR A 46 17.48 7.69 -14.79
N SER A 47 16.29 7.27 -15.25
CA SER A 47 15.02 7.93 -14.93
C SER A 47 14.72 7.92 -13.43
N LYS A 48 14.92 6.78 -12.75
CA LYS A 48 14.76 6.67 -11.29
C LYS A 48 15.72 7.59 -10.54
N ASN A 49 17.00 7.54 -10.89
CA ASN A 49 18.05 8.35 -10.24
C ASN A 49 17.81 9.85 -10.44
N SER A 50 17.35 10.25 -11.64
CA SER A 50 17.05 11.65 -11.94
C SER A 50 15.88 12.18 -11.09
N ILE A 51 14.85 11.36 -10.86
CA ILE A 51 13.74 11.72 -9.96
C ILE A 51 14.24 11.86 -8.52
N ALA A 52 15.04 10.90 -8.05
CA ALA A 52 15.59 10.92 -6.68
C ALA A 52 16.46 12.16 -6.45
N GLN A 53 17.34 12.49 -7.40
CA GLN A 53 18.23 13.64 -7.30
C GLN A 53 17.46 14.97 -7.36
N ALA A 54 16.44 15.07 -8.21
CA ALA A 54 15.60 16.27 -8.30
C ALA A 54 14.87 16.57 -6.98
N ALA A 55 14.47 15.53 -6.23
CA ALA A 55 13.85 15.69 -4.91
C ALA A 55 14.85 16.17 -3.83
N LEU A 56 16.11 15.74 -3.89
CA LEU A 56 17.14 16.08 -2.91
C LEU A 56 17.66 17.53 -3.02
N LEU A 57 17.56 18.14 -4.20
CA LEU A 57 18.07 19.50 -4.45
C LEU A 57 17.14 20.62 -3.96
N ALA A 58 15.92 20.30 -3.51
CA ALA A 58 14.99 21.28 -2.97
C ALA A 58 15.24 21.49 -1.47
N HIS A 59 16.10 22.44 -1.11
CA HIS A 59 16.26 22.84 0.29
C HIS A 59 15.11 23.76 0.74
N PRO A 60 14.45 23.47 1.88
CA PRO A 60 13.41 24.33 2.41
C PRO A 60 14.01 25.67 2.84
N ASN A 61 13.54 26.75 2.23
CA ASN A 61 13.91 28.11 2.62
C ASN A 61 12.95 28.59 3.72
N SER A 62 13.48 28.84 4.93
CA SER A 62 12.70 29.30 6.09
C SER A 62 12.14 30.73 5.94
N GLU A 63 12.65 31.51 4.98
CA GLU A 63 12.16 32.87 4.70
C GLU A 63 10.94 32.89 3.77
N VAL A 64 10.63 31.76 3.11
CA VAL A 64 9.50 31.66 2.18
C VAL A 64 8.33 30.99 2.88
N LYS A 65 7.14 31.53 2.69
CA LYS A 65 5.90 30.93 3.21
C LYS A 65 5.70 29.54 2.61
N LEU A 66 5.71 28.51 3.46
CA LEU A 66 5.31 27.17 3.09
C LEU A 66 3.79 27.14 2.80
N SER A 67 3.40 26.52 1.68
CA SER A 67 2.01 26.27 1.35
C SER A 67 1.77 24.77 1.15
N LEU A 68 0.67 24.27 1.72
CA LEU A 68 0.20 22.91 1.53
C LEU A 68 -1.07 22.96 0.68
N VAL A 69 -1.06 22.26 -0.45
CA VAL A 69 -2.22 22.10 -1.34
C VAL A 69 -2.53 20.61 -1.44
N VAL A 70 -3.80 20.26 -1.28
CA VAL A 70 -4.28 18.88 -1.37
C VAL A 70 -5.10 18.73 -2.65
N ASP A 71 -4.60 17.95 -3.59
CA ASP A 71 -5.36 17.56 -4.78
C ASP A 71 -6.12 16.26 -4.52
N ALA A 72 -7.45 16.28 -4.67
CA ALA A 72 -8.32 15.13 -4.46
C ALA A 72 -9.23 14.88 -5.67
N ASP A 73 -9.47 13.61 -5.98
CA ASP A 73 -10.41 13.17 -7.02
C ASP A 73 -11.86 13.06 -6.54
N HIS A 74 -12.10 13.28 -5.25
CA HIS A 74 -13.42 13.30 -4.66
C HIS A 74 -13.94 14.73 -4.54
N LYS A 75 -14.62 15.23 -5.60
CA LYS A 75 -15.10 16.62 -5.71
C LYS A 75 -15.80 17.19 -4.46
N PRO A 76 -16.66 16.46 -3.74
CA PRO A 76 -17.25 16.98 -2.49
C PRO A 76 -16.24 17.46 -1.41
N LEU A 77 -14.99 16.97 -1.42
CA LEU A 77 -13.97 17.37 -0.44
C LEU A 77 -13.52 18.83 -0.61
N THR A 78 -13.66 19.43 -1.80
CA THR A 78 -13.34 20.85 -2.00
C THR A 78 -14.23 21.77 -1.18
N PHE A 79 -15.41 21.27 -0.78
CA PHE A 79 -16.36 22.00 0.05
C PHE A 79 -16.30 21.59 1.52
N ALA A 80 -15.37 20.72 1.92
CA ALA A 80 -15.38 20.12 3.25
C ALA A 80 -15.26 21.16 4.37
N PHE A 81 -14.50 22.24 4.15
CA PHE A 81 -14.35 23.35 5.10
C PHE A 81 -15.41 24.46 4.95
N GLN A 82 -16.28 24.36 3.94
CA GLN A 82 -17.37 25.32 3.68
C GLN A 82 -18.72 24.80 4.15
N GLN A 83 -18.83 23.51 4.46
CA GLN A 83 -20.07 22.89 4.93
C GLN A 83 -20.37 23.27 6.38
N THR A 84 -21.63 23.59 6.67
CA THR A 84 -22.11 23.83 8.04
C THR A 84 -22.15 22.53 8.84
N GLY A 85 -21.85 22.62 10.15
CA GLY A 85 -21.67 21.48 11.04
C GLY A 85 -22.84 20.50 11.10
N ASP A 86 -24.06 20.95 10.79
CA ASP A 86 -25.28 20.13 10.82
C ASP A 86 -25.28 18.98 9.81
N LYS A 87 -24.47 19.05 8.75
CA LYS A 87 -24.39 18.02 7.69
C LYS A 87 -23.21 17.06 7.84
N THR A 88 -22.29 17.32 8.76
CA THR A 88 -21.08 16.52 8.98
C THR A 88 -21.16 15.74 10.28
N SER A 89 -20.82 14.45 10.23
CA SER A 89 -20.74 13.63 11.45
C SER A 89 -19.66 14.15 12.39
N LEU A 90 -19.81 13.94 13.71
CA LEU A 90 -18.78 14.28 14.72
C LEU A 90 -17.40 13.66 14.43
N ARG A 91 -17.35 12.56 13.67
CA ARG A 91 -16.09 11.97 13.21
C ARG A 91 -15.46 12.79 12.09
N GLN A 92 -16.25 13.16 11.08
CA GLN A 92 -15.77 14.01 9.99
C GLN A 92 -15.33 15.38 10.52
N GLN A 93 -16.06 15.98 11.44
CA GLN A 93 -15.68 17.24 12.08
C GLN A 93 -14.31 17.14 12.77
N ARG A 94 -14.08 16.11 13.59
CA ARG A 94 -12.77 15.89 14.24
C ARG A 94 -11.63 15.69 13.24
N HIS A 95 -11.89 14.97 12.14
CA HIS A 95 -10.86 14.81 11.10
C HIS A 95 -10.59 16.12 10.36
N LEU A 96 -11.62 16.91 10.04
CA LEU A 96 -11.46 18.20 9.38
C LEU A 96 -10.75 19.21 10.30
N GLU A 97 -11.07 19.24 11.59
CA GLU A 97 -10.38 20.04 12.59
C GLU A 97 -8.90 19.67 12.73
N PHE A 98 -8.56 18.40 12.60
CA PHE A 98 -7.16 17.97 12.55
C PHE A 98 -6.48 18.43 11.25
N ILE A 99 -7.11 18.22 10.10
CA ILE A 99 -6.55 18.57 8.78
C ILE A 99 -6.35 20.09 8.67
N SER A 100 -7.27 20.90 9.20
CA SER A 100 -7.17 22.36 9.16
C SER A 100 -5.96 22.93 9.89
N GLN A 101 -5.33 22.17 10.79
CA GLN A 101 -4.07 22.56 11.43
C GLN A 101 -2.91 22.61 10.43
N PHE A 102 -2.99 21.87 9.33
CA PHE A 102 -1.96 21.80 8.29
C PHE A 102 -2.32 22.62 7.04
N GLY A 103 -3.60 22.64 6.67
CA GLY A 103 -4.07 23.41 5.52
C GLY A 103 -5.54 23.18 5.18
N THR A 104 -6.12 24.12 4.44
CA THR A 104 -7.53 24.08 4.01
C THR A 104 -7.69 24.19 2.49
N ASP A 105 -6.60 24.28 1.73
CA ASP A 105 -6.61 24.38 0.27
C ASP A 105 -6.75 22.97 -0.34
N ILE A 106 -8.00 22.53 -0.51
CA ILE A 106 -8.35 21.28 -1.18
C ILE A 106 -8.89 21.59 -2.58
N ARG A 107 -8.19 21.09 -3.61
CA ARG A 107 -8.55 21.30 -5.00
C ARG A 107 -8.98 19.99 -5.65
N TYR A 108 -9.94 20.10 -6.55
CA TYR A 108 -10.39 18.93 -7.31
C TYR A 108 -9.51 18.73 -8.53
N ILE A 109 -9.02 17.50 -8.69
CA ILE A 109 -8.41 17.00 -9.91
C ILE A 109 -9.18 15.77 -10.36
N SER A 110 -9.49 15.61 -11.65
CA SER A 110 -10.15 14.38 -12.10
C SER A 110 -9.24 13.16 -11.87
N GLY A 111 -9.81 12.00 -11.51
CA GLY A 111 -9.02 10.79 -11.26
C GLY A 111 -8.12 10.39 -12.44
N ILE A 112 -8.58 10.63 -13.68
CA ILE A 112 -7.79 10.40 -14.91
C ILE A 112 -6.54 11.28 -14.96
N GLN A 113 -6.62 12.51 -14.43
CA GLN A 113 -5.50 13.44 -14.37
C GLN A 113 -4.63 13.24 -13.12
N ASN A 114 -5.14 12.56 -12.09
CA ASN A 114 -4.43 12.26 -10.84
C ASN A 114 -3.41 11.11 -11.00
N THR A 115 -2.71 11.08 -12.14
CA THR A 115 -1.77 10.03 -12.55
C THR A 115 -0.57 9.86 -11.63
N VAL A 116 -0.26 10.87 -10.80
CA VAL A 116 0.83 10.80 -9.82
C VAL A 116 0.37 10.05 -8.59
N ALA A 117 -0.74 10.48 -7.98
CA ALA A 117 -1.30 9.78 -6.83
C ALA A 117 -1.67 8.34 -7.19
N ASP A 118 -2.28 8.11 -8.37
CA ASP A 118 -2.59 6.77 -8.87
C ASP A 118 -1.32 5.90 -9.06
N ALA A 119 -0.25 6.48 -9.61
CA ALA A 119 1.01 5.76 -9.76
C ALA A 119 1.60 5.36 -8.40
N PHE A 120 1.65 6.28 -7.42
CA PHE A 120 2.18 5.98 -6.09
C PHE A 120 1.27 5.06 -5.28
N SER A 121 -0.06 5.15 -5.42
CA SER A 121 -1.00 4.26 -4.73
C SER A 121 -0.96 2.82 -5.27
N ARG A 122 -0.44 2.63 -6.48
CA ARG A 122 -0.27 1.30 -7.12
C ARG A 122 1.11 0.71 -6.92
N ILE A 123 2.06 1.47 -6.38
CA ILE A 123 3.34 0.90 -5.96
C ILE A 123 3.01 0.09 -4.69
N ASP A 124 2.71 -1.19 -4.90
CA ASP A 124 2.79 -2.22 -3.86
C ASP A 124 4.28 -2.46 -3.51
N GLU A 125 5.02 -1.40 -3.14
CA GLU A 125 6.14 -1.60 -2.22
C GLU A 125 5.50 -1.78 -0.84
N MET A 126 4.82 -2.91 -0.67
CA MET A 126 4.96 -3.65 0.56
C MET A 126 6.41 -4.11 0.60
N GLY A 127 7.32 -3.16 0.89
CA GLY A 127 8.62 -3.48 1.40
C GLY A 127 8.33 -4.30 2.64
N ILE A 128 8.36 -5.62 2.49
CA ILE A 128 8.37 -6.55 3.60
C ILE A 128 9.45 -5.96 4.51
N PRO A 129 9.10 -5.50 5.72
CA PRO A 129 10.11 -5.04 6.66
C PRO A 129 11.21 -6.08 6.68
N SER A 130 12.44 -5.60 6.59
CA SER A 130 13.67 -6.38 6.70
C SER A 130 13.76 -7.24 7.98
N GLU A 131 12.72 -7.24 8.82
CA GLU A 131 12.50 -8.07 10.00
C GLU A 131 12.09 -9.53 9.69
N ILE A 132 11.65 -9.87 8.47
CA ILE A 132 11.28 -11.27 8.16
C ILE A 132 12.53 -12.04 7.70
N ALA A 133 13.18 -12.71 8.66
CA ALA A 133 14.33 -13.58 8.42
C ALA A 133 13.88 -14.89 7.73
N TYR A 134 14.03 -14.94 6.40
CA TYR A 134 13.68 -16.12 5.59
C TYR A 134 14.45 -17.38 6.02
N GLU A 135 15.64 -17.22 6.57
CA GLU A 135 16.45 -18.30 7.11
C GLU A 135 15.79 -18.99 8.31
N GLU A 136 15.10 -18.23 9.16
CA GLU A 136 14.38 -18.78 10.31
C GLU A 136 13.10 -19.48 9.87
N ILE A 137 12.42 -18.94 8.85
CA ILE A 137 11.27 -19.59 8.21
C ILE A 137 11.70 -20.92 7.61
N ALA A 138 12.80 -20.95 6.86
CA ALA A 138 13.33 -22.16 6.23
C ALA A 138 13.68 -23.24 7.26
N ARG A 139 14.31 -22.85 8.39
CA ARG A 139 14.56 -23.77 9.50
C ARG A 139 13.28 -24.34 10.11
N ALA A 140 12.29 -23.48 10.36
CA ALA A 140 11.02 -23.95 10.93
C ALA A 140 10.15 -24.76 9.95
N GLN A 141 10.39 -24.67 8.64
CA GLN A 141 9.75 -25.55 7.66
C GLN A 141 10.26 -26.99 7.73
N ALA A 142 11.52 -27.20 8.13
CA ALA A 142 12.11 -28.55 8.22
C ALA A 142 11.34 -29.46 9.19
N ASP A 143 10.81 -28.87 10.26
CA ASP A 143 10.09 -29.60 11.32
C ASP A 143 8.55 -29.48 11.21
N ASP A 144 8.00 -28.87 10.15
CA ASP A 144 6.56 -28.63 10.04
C ASP A 144 5.79 -29.83 9.45
N GLU A 145 5.19 -30.63 10.32
CA GLU A 145 4.33 -31.77 9.96
C GLU A 145 3.19 -31.41 8.97
N LYS A 146 2.67 -30.17 9.04
CA LYS A 146 1.60 -29.74 8.13
C LYS A 146 2.13 -29.53 6.72
N LEU A 147 3.36 -29.06 6.57
CA LEU A 147 3.97 -28.89 5.25
C LEU A 147 4.17 -30.25 4.58
N LEU A 148 4.66 -31.25 5.33
CA LEU A 148 4.80 -32.63 4.86
C LEU A 148 3.45 -33.22 4.43
N THR A 149 2.40 -32.99 5.22
CA THR A 149 1.04 -33.44 4.90
C THR A 149 0.53 -32.80 3.60
N LEU A 150 0.79 -31.50 3.40
CA LEU A 150 0.34 -30.77 2.21
C LEU A 150 1.10 -31.15 0.95
N GLN A 151 2.36 -31.59 1.08
CA GLN A 151 3.15 -32.13 -0.04
C GLN A 151 2.69 -33.54 -0.44
N GLY A 152 2.24 -34.36 0.52
CA GLY A 152 1.78 -35.73 0.26
C GLY A 152 0.29 -35.87 -0.08
N ALA A 153 -0.55 -34.89 0.23
CA ALA A 153 -1.99 -34.94 -0.04
C ALA A 153 -2.34 -34.46 -1.47
N ASN A 154 -3.52 -34.86 -1.98
CA ASN A 154 -4.17 -34.29 -3.17
C ASN A 154 -4.61 -32.84 -2.92
N SER A 155 -3.66 -31.95 -2.65
CA SER A 155 -3.90 -30.53 -2.49
C SER A 155 -3.74 -29.84 -3.85
N ASN A 156 -4.46 -28.74 -4.05
CA ASN A 156 -4.28 -27.88 -5.23
C ASN A 156 -2.98 -27.04 -5.16
N LEU A 157 -2.17 -27.20 -4.10
CA LEU A 157 -0.92 -26.47 -3.90
C LEU A 157 0.23 -27.25 -4.54
N VAL A 158 1.11 -26.53 -5.21
CA VAL A 158 2.29 -27.11 -5.87
C VAL A 158 3.51 -26.49 -5.22
N PHE A 159 4.19 -27.27 -4.38
CA PHE A 159 5.37 -26.79 -3.67
C PHE A 159 6.65 -27.07 -4.48
N LYS A 160 7.50 -26.05 -4.60
CA LYS A 160 8.87 -26.16 -5.10
C LYS A 160 9.86 -25.69 -4.04
N THR A 161 10.96 -26.41 -3.92
CA THR A 161 12.06 -26.02 -3.05
C THR A 161 13.00 -25.11 -3.82
N ILE A 162 13.25 -23.92 -3.29
CA ILE A 162 14.23 -22.96 -3.82
C ILE A 162 15.25 -22.68 -2.72
N THR A 163 16.53 -22.86 -3.03
CA THR A 163 17.64 -22.54 -2.14
C THR A 163 17.99 -21.06 -2.28
N LEU A 164 17.95 -20.33 -1.16
CA LEU A 164 18.38 -18.93 -1.13
C LEU A 164 19.93 -18.88 -1.06
N GLU A 165 20.57 -18.23 -2.03
CA GLU A 165 22.00 -17.93 -1.96
C GLU A 165 22.25 -16.74 -1.01
N PRO A 166 23.37 -16.73 -0.24
CA PRO A 166 24.54 -17.60 -0.32
C PRO A 166 24.54 -18.82 0.66
N HIS A 167 23.54 -18.94 1.53
CA HIS A 167 23.56 -19.91 2.64
C HIS A 167 22.87 -21.26 2.35
N GLY A 168 22.28 -21.43 1.17
CA GLY A 168 21.83 -22.75 0.68
C GLY A 168 20.69 -23.39 1.48
N THR A 169 19.98 -22.63 2.32
CA THR A 169 18.87 -23.20 3.10
C THR A 169 17.65 -23.39 2.19
N PRO A 170 17.10 -24.61 2.09
CA PRO A 170 15.94 -24.89 1.24
C PRO A 170 14.69 -24.25 1.83
N LEU A 171 14.03 -23.38 1.08
CA LEU A 171 12.73 -22.83 1.42
C LEU A 171 11.67 -23.36 0.45
N HIS A 172 10.53 -23.77 0.98
CA HIS A 172 9.41 -24.27 0.20
C HIS A 172 8.46 -23.13 -0.21
N TRP A 173 8.20 -23.04 -1.52
CA TRP A 173 7.36 -22.03 -2.15
C TRP A 173 6.19 -22.69 -2.87
N ASP A 174 5.00 -22.11 -2.76
CA ASP A 174 3.86 -22.45 -3.61
C ASP A 174 3.96 -21.72 -4.95
N VAL A 175 3.75 -22.45 -6.05
CA VAL A 175 3.73 -21.92 -7.42
C VAL A 175 2.40 -22.17 -8.14
N SER A 176 1.39 -22.70 -7.45
CA SER A 176 0.13 -23.16 -8.05
C SER A 176 -0.69 -22.05 -8.73
N THR A 177 -0.57 -20.80 -8.29
CA THR A 177 -1.44 -19.68 -8.73
C THR A 177 -0.75 -18.66 -9.64
N GLY A 178 0.47 -18.95 -10.10
CA GLY A 178 1.28 -18.00 -10.89
C GLY A 178 2.10 -17.01 -10.05
N ASN A 179 1.69 -16.73 -8.81
CA ASN A 179 2.49 -16.02 -7.82
C ASN A 179 3.33 -17.01 -7.00
N ILE A 180 4.63 -16.76 -6.91
CA ILE A 180 5.58 -17.56 -6.13
C ILE A 180 5.57 -17.03 -4.70
N ARG A 181 5.09 -17.84 -3.74
CA ARG A 181 4.91 -17.40 -2.35
C ARG A 181 5.50 -18.42 -1.37
N PRO A 182 6.29 -18.01 -0.36
CA PRO A 182 6.85 -18.95 0.58
C PRO A 182 5.78 -19.44 1.54
N TYR A 183 5.84 -20.73 1.87
CA TYR A 183 4.97 -21.30 2.90
C TYR A 183 5.39 -20.80 4.28
N VAL A 184 4.43 -20.45 5.12
CA VAL A 184 4.70 -19.87 6.44
C VAL A 184 4.32 -20.83 7.58
N PRO A 185 5.30 -21.34 8.36
CA PRO A 185 5.06 -22.11 9.57
C PRO A 185 4.31 -21.30 10.63
N LYS A 186 3.60 -22.00 11.52
CA LYS A 186 2.70 -21.37 12.51
C LYS A 186 3.36 -20.27 13.34
N VAL A 187 4.64 -20.44 13.69
CA VAL A 187 5.41 -19.53 14.56
C VAL A 187 5.53 -18.12 13.95
N PHE A 188 5.65 -18.00 12.64
CA PHE A 188 5.88 -16.72 11.96
C PHE A 188 4.60 -16.00 11.52
N ARG A 189 3.45 -16.68 11.53
CA ARG A 189 2.20 -16.11 11.00
C ARG A 189 1.79 -14.83 11.70
N THR A 190 1.87 -14.79 13.03
CA THR A 190 1.51 -13.59 13.80
C THR A 190 2.44 -12.43 13.51
N THR A 191 3.75 -12.68 13.38
CA THR A 191 4.75 -11.67 13.03
C THR A 191 4.46 -11.07 11.66
N ILE A 192 4.27 -11.93 10.65
CA ILE A 192 3.96 -11.50 9.27
C ILE A 192 2.63 -10.73 9.21
N ILE A 193 1.58 -11.23 9.86
CA ILE A 193 0.30 -10.51 9.92
C ILE A 193 0.49 -9.16 10.60
N ASN A 194 1.20 -9.08 11.72
CA ASN A 194 1.41 -7.84 12.45
C ASN A 194 2.14 -6.79 11.61
N VAL A 195 3.22 -7.21 10.95
CA VAL A 195 4.02 -6.41 10.04
C VAL A 195 3.14 -5.77 8.96
N ILE A 196 2.33 -6.57 8.27
CA ILE A 196 1.47 -6.11 7.18
C ILE A 196 0.30 -5.28 7.70
N HIS A 197 -0.34 -5.76 8.77
CA HIS A 197 -1.50 -5.11 9.37
C HIS A 197 -1.16 -3.73 9.92
N SER A 198 -0.01 -3.58 10.57
CA SER A 198 0.36 -2.35 11.28
C SER A 198 0.76 -1.20 10.34
N LEU A 199 0.96 -1.45 9.04
CA LEU A 199 1.21 -0.40 8.05
C LEU A 199 0.08 0.64 8.02
N ALA A 200 -1.16 0.19 8.13
CA ALA A 200 -2.33 1.09 8.08
C ALA A 200 -3.53 0.61 8.92
N HIS A 201 -3.35 -0.42 9.75
CA HIS A 201 -4.43 -1.09 10.48
C HIS A 201 -5.58 -1.52 9.58
N PHE A 202 -5.24 -2.17 8.46
CA PHE A 202 -6.19 -2.64 7.47
C PHE A 202 -7.28 -3.52 8.10
N GLY A 203 -8.50 -3.48 7.54
CA GLY A 203 -9.55 -4.42 7.92
C GLY A 203 -9.14 -5.88 7.65
N ALA A 204 -9.84 -6.84 8.25
CA ALA A 204 -9.50 -8.27 8.15
C ALA A 204 -9.34 -8.76 6.71
N ASN A 205 -10.25 -8.38 5.80
CA ASN A 205 -10.18 -8.79 4.40
C ASN A 205 -9.02 -8.12 3.65
N ALA A 206 -8.79 -6.83 3.90
CA ALA A 206 -7.70 -6.11 3.28
C ALA A 206 -6.33 -6.64 3.75
N THR A 207 -6.19 -6.91 5.06
CA THR A 207 -5.00 -7.56 5.63
C THR A 207 -4.78 -8.93 4.97
N ALA A 208 -5.82 -9.78 4.91
CA ALA A 208 -5.69 -11.11 4.32
C ALA A 208 -5.32 -11.05 2.83
N ASN A 209 -5.88 -10.11 2.07
CA ASN A 209 -5.54 -9.94 0.65
C ASN A 209 -4.09 -9.51 0.47
N ALA A 210 -3.60 -8.57 1.27
CA ALA A 210 -2.21 -8.12 1.24
C ALA A 210 -1.24 -9.27 1.58
N VAL A 211 -1.50 -9.99 2.66
CA VAL A 211 -0.71 -11.17 3.06
C VAL A 211 -0.73 -12.25 1.96
N LYS A 212 -1.85 -12.49 1.30
CA LYS A 212 -2.02 -13.53 0.27
C LYS A 212 -1.27 -13.23 -1.04
N GLN A 213 -0.90 -11.98 -1.29
CA GLN A 213 -0.03 -11.65 -2.44
C GLN A 213 1.37 -12.20 -2.22
N GLU A 214 1.89 -12.10 -1.00
CA GLU A 214 3.29 -12.38 -0.68
C GLU A 214 3.53 -13.75 -0.03
N PHE A 215 2.57 -14.25 0.76
CA PHE A 215 2.74 -15.45 1.61
C PHE A 215 1.59 -16.45 1.47
N ILE A 216 1.83 -17.71 1.85
CA ILE A 216 0.81 -18.76 1.81
C ILE A 216 0.81 -19.68 3.04
N TRP A 217 -0.39 -19.98 3.54
CA TRP A 217 -0.68 -21.10 4.44
C TRP A 217 -2.19 -21.38 4.47
N THR A 218 -2.60 -22.56 4.97
CA THR A 218 -3.99 -23.04 4.85
C THR A 218 -5.04 -22.22 5.61
N SER A 219 -4.68 -21.65 6.77
CA SER A 219 -5.58 -20.90 7.65
C SER A 219 -5.47 -19.38 7.53
N LEU A 220 -4.87 -18.85 6.46
CA LEU A 220 -4.52 -17.43 6.30
C LEU A 220 -5.67 -16.46 6.60
N GLN A 221 -6.83 -16.67 5.98
CA GLN A 221 -7.99 -15.80 6.18
C GLN A 221 -8.47 -15.80 7.65
N LYS A 222 -8.49 -16.98 8.27
CA LYS A 222 -8.93 -17.16 9.66
C LYS A 222 -7.97 -16.46 10.61
N ASP A 223 -6.67 -16.69 10.43
CA ASP A 223 -5.61 -16.13 11.28
C ASP A 223 -5.60 -14.58 11.19
N CYS A 224 -5.73 -14.01 9.99
CA CYS A 224 -5.85 -12.55 9.80
C CYS A 224 -7.09 -11.96 10.48
N THR A 225 -8.22 -12.66 10.37
CA THR A 225 -9.49 -12.25 10.99
C THR A 225 -9.39 -12.26 12.52
N GLU A 226 -8.81 -13.31 13.08
CA GLU A 226 -8.60 -13.45 14.53
C GLU A 226 -7.62 -12.40 15.05
N PHE A 227 -6.55 -12.13 14.32
CA PHE A 227 -5.59 -11.08 14.65
C PHE A 227 -6.24 -9.69 14.69
N CYS A 228 -6.98 -9.30 13.65
CA CYS A 228 -7.64 -7.99 13.59
C CYS A 228 -8.69 -7.80 14.70
N LYS A 229 -9.32 -8.89 15.16
CA LYS A 229 -10.25 -8.85 16.32
C LYS A 229 -9.53 -8.56 17.64
N ARG A 230 -8.26 -8.95 17.77
CA ARG A 230 -7.44 -8.73 18.97
C ARG A 230 -6.66 -7.41 18.94
N CYS A 231 -6.54 -6.77 17.78
CA CYS A 231 -5.81 -5.52 17.63
C CYS A 231 -6.50 -4.36 18.37
N ILE A 232 -5.88 -3.88 19.46
CA ILE A 232 -6.41 -2.81 20.31
C ILE A 232 -6.67 -1.50 19.52
N PRO A 233 -5.74 -0.99 18.68
CA PRO A 233 -5.99 0.16 17.82
C PRO A 233 -7.24 0.01 16.94
N CYS A 234 -7.43 -1.15 16.32
CA CYS A 234 -8.61 -1.43 15.49
C CYS A 234 -9.90 -1.47 16.31
N GLN A 235 -9.88 -2.10 17.48
CA GLN A 235 -11.07 -2.17 18.34
C GLN A 235 -11.47 -0.79 18.87
N LYS A 236 -10.50 0.06 19.23
CA LYS A 236 -10.77 1.44 19.69
C LYS A 236 -11.33 2.34 18.58
N SER A 237 -10.87 2.16 17.34
CA SER A 237 -11.30 2.96 16.19
C SER A 237 -12.62 2.50 15.59
N LYS A 238 -13.00 1.23 15.80
CA LYS A 238 -14.25 0.67 15.29
C LYS A 238 -15.44 1.13 16.16
N VAL A 239 -16.17 2.12 15.67
CA VAL A 239 -17.44 2.56 16.28
C VAL A 239 -18.50 1.50 16.05
N VAL A 240 -18.85 0.72 17.09
CA VAL A 240 -19.88 -0.35 17.02
C VAL A 240 -21.28 0.21 17.27
N ARG A 241 -21.40 1.30 18.05
CA ARG A 241 -22.66 2.00 18.30
C ARG A 241 -22.46 3.49 18.11
N HIS A 242 -23.24 4.08 17.21
CA HIS A 242 -23.43 5.52 17.20
C HIS A 242 -24.30 5.89 18.41
N VAL A 243 -23.74 6.67 19.34
CA VAL A 243 -24.53 7.28 20.41
C VAL A 243 -25.41 8.33 19.76
N LYS A 244 -26.71 8.02 19.59
CA LYS A 244 -27.71 9.02 19.22
C LYS A 244 -28.08 9.75 20.50
N SER A 245 -27.59 10.97 20.68
CA SER A 245 -28.08 11.84 21.74
C SER A 245 -29.58 12.10 21.52
N PRO A 246 -30.43 12.03 22.56
CA PRO A 246 -31.80 12.52 22.45
C PRO A 246 -31.78 13.96 21.96
N GLN A 247 -32.69 14.33 21.05
CA GLN A 247 -32.85 15.73 20.65
C GLN A 247 -33.31 16.53 21.88
N GLY A 248 -32.36 17.17 22.56
CA GLY A 248 -32.65 18.06 23.67
C GLY A 248 -33.32 19.32 23.15
N PHE A 249 -34.51 19.63 23.64
CA PHE A 249 -35.17 20.91 23.38
C PHE A 249 -34.40 22.02 24.11
N ILE A 250 -33.67 22.84 23.36
CA ILE A 250 -33.07 24.07 23.91
C ILE A 250 -34.19 25.08 24.05
N THR A 251 -34.62 25.35 25.28
CA THR A 251 -35.54 26.45 25.58
C THR A 251 -34.73 27.72 25.83
N PHE A 252 -34.80 28.66 24.90
CA PHE A 252 -34.27 30.00 25.12
C PHE A 252 -35.21 30.75 26.08
N ARG A 253 -34.76 30.99 27.32
CA ARG A 253 -35.37 32.01 28.16
C ARG A 253 -34.99 33.38 27.59
N LYS A 254 -35.98 34.11 27.07
CA LYS A 254 -35.83 35.55 26.85
C LYS A 254 -35.56 36.22 28.19
N ILE A 255 -34.45 36.95 28.27
CA ILE A 255 -34.25 38.02 29.25
C ILE A 255 -35.04 39.23 28.75
#